data_AF-A0A314Y090-F1
#
_entry.id   AF-A0A314Y090-F1
#
_cell.length_a   1.000
_cell.length_b   1.000
_cell.length_c   1.000
_cell.angle_alpha   90.00
_cell.angle_beta   90.00
_cell.angle_gamma   90.00
#
_symmetry.space_group_name_H-M   'P 1'
#
loop_
_entity.id
_entity.type
_entity.pdbx_description
1 polymer ?
#
loop_
_entity_poly.entity_id
_entity_poly.type
_entity_poly.pdbx_seq_one_letter_code
_entity_poly.pdbx_strand_id
1 'polypeptide(L)'
;MMVKDKNLFDIQFENGILKIPRLRIRGSTEILFRNLIAYEQCELRDHYINDYVFVLDGLVDSAKDVELLVKSGILESKLPDSEAAAEFINSLDLGTILFGRKFYFTGLCEKLNDYYRVPWHKWKASLKQDYFSSPWAGLSIIVAAILVMLTFIQTVCSLMAP
;
A
#
# COMPACT_ATOMS: atom_id res chain seq x y z
N MET A 1 4.44 -8.41 -3.88
CA MET A 1 5.28 -9.59 -4.20
C MET A 1 6.30 -9.72 -3.09
N MET A 2 6.40 -10.89 -2.44
CA MET A 2 7.30 -11.11 -1.29
C MET A 2 8.77 -11.16 -1.70
N VAL A 3 9.65 -10.55 -0.91
CA VAL A 3 11.11 -10.61 -1.06
C VAL A 3 11.66 -11.58 0.00
N LYS A 4 12.56 -12.48 -0.40
CA LYS A 4 13.21 -13.52 0.42
C LYS A 4 14.03 -12.88 1.55
N ASP A 5 13.86 -13.31 2.81
CA ASP A 5 14.48 -12.80 4.06
C ASP A 5 15.55 -11.71 3.88
N LYS A 6 15.10 -10.47 3.76
CA LYS A 6 15.93 -9.27 3.74
C LYS A 6 15.53 -8.37 4.90
N ASN A 7 16.48 -7.51 5.26
CA ASN A 7 16.35 -6.40 6.20
C ASN A 7 14.90 -5.84 6.26
N LEU A 8 14.36 -5.70 7.47
CA LEU A 8 13.02 -5.18 7.73
C LEU A 8 12.74 -3.84 7.01
N PHE A 9 13.79 -3.05 6.82
CA PHE A 9 13.75 -1.74 6.19
C PHE A 9 13.88 -1.78 4.64
N ASP A 10 13.99 -2.94 4.00
CA ASP A 10 14.11 -3.08 2.54
C ASP A 10 12.75 -2.95 1.84
N ILE A 11 12.07 -1.82 2.06
CA ILE A 11 10.82 -1.47 1.39
C ILE A 11 11.13 -0.83 0.04
N GLN A 12 10.58 -1.40 -1.03
CA GLN A 12 10.87 -0.99 -2.40
C GLN A 12 9.59 -0.66 -3.15
N PHE A 13 9.64 0.37 -3.99
CA PHE A 13 8.54 0.70 -4.89
C PHE A 13 9.01 0.66 -6.34
N GLU A 14 8.44 -0.26 -7.11
CA GLU A 14 8.83 -0.52 -8.50
C GLU A 14 7.59 -0.83 -9.34
N ASN A 15 7.45 -0.16 -10.48
CA ASN A 15 6.38 -0.40 -11.46
C ASN A 15 4.96 -0.35 -10.87
N GLY A 16 4.71 0.55 -9.91
CA GLY A 16 3.41 0.68 -9.25
C GLY A 16 3.15 -0.37 -8.18
N ILE A 17 4.15 -1.16 -7.79
CA ILE A 17 4.04 -2.20 -6.78
C ILE A 17 4.94 -1.85 -5.60
N LEU A 18 4.34 -1.70 -4.42
CA LEU A 18 5.04 -1.60 -3.15
C LEU A 18 5.40 -3.03 -2.67
N LYS A 19 6.69 -3.29 -2.51
CA LYS A 19 7.25 -4.53 -2.00
C LYS A 19 7.71 -4.27 -0.57
N ILE A 20 7.12 -4.99 0.38
CA ILE A 20 7.39 -4.85 1.80
C ILE A 20 7.92 -6.20 2.31
N PRO A 21 9.02 -6.21 3.09
CA PRO A 21 9.47 -7.41 3.79
C PRO A 21 8.39 -7.96 4.71
N ARG A 22 8.37 -9.28 4.90
CA ARG A 22 7.36 -9.92 5.73
C ARG A 22 7.55 -9.55 7.21
N LEU A 23 6.53 -8.96 7.82
CA LEU A 23 6.49 -8.65 9.25
C LEU A 23 5.79 -9.77 10.01
N ARG A 24 6.37 -10.21 11.13
CA ARG A 24 5.76 -11.16 12.06
C ARG A 24 5.45 -10.47 13.38
N ILE A 25 4.17 -10.38 13.74
CA ILE A 25 3.72 -9.77 14.99
C ILE A 25 3.31 -10.87 15.97
N ARG A 26 3.82 -10.76 17.20
CA ARG A 26 3.50 -11.59 18.36
C ARG A 26 3.42 -10.67 19.59
N GLY A 27 2.93 -11.18 20.72
CA GLY A 27 2.87 -10.38 21.95
C GLY A 27 4.23 -9.79 22.39
N SER A 28 5.34 -10.49 22.15
CA SER A 28 6.68 -9.97 22.45
C SER A 28 7.17 -8.90 21.46
N THR A 29 6.57 -8.81 20.28
CA THR A 29 6.93 -7.83 19.24
C THR A 29 6.63 -6.41 19.72
N GLU A 30 5.59 -6.23 20.55
CA GLU A 30 5.23 -4.91 21.09
C GLU A 30 6.35 -4.32 21.94
N ILE A 31 6.80 -5.12 22.90
CA ILE A 31 7.83 -4.76 23.85
C ILE A 31 9.13 -4.44 23.10
N LEU A 32 9.45 -5.22 22.07
CA LEU A 32 10.62 -4.98 21.23
C LEU A 32 10.54 -3.63 20.53
N PHE A 33 9.45 -3.34 19.79
CA PHE A 33 9.32 -2.06 19.08
C PHE A 33 9.32 -0.88 20.04
N ARG A 34 8.58 -0.94 21.15
CA ARG A 34 8.55 0.15 22.15
C ARG A 34 9.93 0.41 22.76
N ASN A 35 10.68 -0.64 23.11
CA ASN A 35 12.03 -0.49 23.65
C ASN A 35 13.01 0.09 22.61
N LEU A 36 12.88 -0.31 21.34
CA LEU A 36 13.72 0.23 20.27
C LEU A 36 13.40 1.70 19.98
N ILE A 37 12.12 2.09 19.96
CA ILE A 37 11.70 3.50 19.82
C ILE A 37 12.24 4.31 21.01
N ALA A 38 12.09 3.83 22.24
CA ALA A 38 12.61 4.50 23.43
C ALA A 38 14.14 4.64 23.37
N TYR A 39 14.84 3.62 22.87
CA TYR A 39 16.29 3.68 22.66
C TYR A 39 16.68 4.75 21.64
N GLU A 40 16.01 4.81 20.48
CA GLU A 40 16.23 5.84 19.45
C GLU A 40 15.97 7.26 19.99
N GLN A 41 14.95 7.43 20.83
CA GLN A 41 14.63 8.70 21.47
C GLN A 41 15.68 9.16 22.48
N CYS A 42 16.31 8.21 23.20
CA CYS A 42 17.38 8.51 24.15
C CYS A 42 18.71 8.85 23.47
N GLU A 43 19.08 8.10 22.42
CA GLU A 43 20.38 8.27 21.73
C GLU A 43 20.40 9.45 20.74
N LEU A 44 19.24 9.95 20.29
CA LEU A 44 19.07 11.15 19.42
C LEU A 44 19.92 11.14 18.12
N ARG A 45 20.30 9.96 17.62
CA ARG A 45 21.17 9.80 16.44
C ARG A 45 20.42 9.26 15.23
N ASP A 46 19.80 8.10 15.38
CA ASP A 46 19.14 7.37 14.31
C ASP A 46 17.67 7.14 14.68
N HIS A 47 16.80 7.13 13.66
CA HIS A 47 15.34 7.05 13.79
C HIS A 47 14.76 5.97 12.88
N TYR A 48 15.51 4.91 12.57
CA TYR A 48 15.12 3.89 11.59
C TYR A 48 13.85 3.14 12.01
N ILE A 49 13.73 2.82 13.29
CA ILE A 49 12.57 2.11 13.84
C ILE A 49 11.37 3.05 13.88
N ASN A 50 11.56 4.28 14.35
CA ASN A 50 10.53 5.32 14.31
C ASN A 50 10.00 5.54 12.88
N ASP A 51 10.88 5.72 11.91
CA ASP A 51 10.52 5.93 10.51
C ASP A 51 9.84 4.71 9.89
N TYR A 52 10.21 3.50 10.32
CA TYR A 52 9.55 2.27 9.90
C TYR A 52 8.15 2.15 10.49
N VAL A 53 7.96 2.48 11.76
CA VAL A 53 6.65 2.51 12.41
C VAL A 53 5.73 3.53 11.73
N PHE A 54 6.25 4.70 11.37
CA PHE A 54 5.51 5.69 10.58
C PHE A 54 5.00 5.12 9.24
N VAL A 55 5.82 4.34 8.53
CA VAL A 55 5.38 3.67 7.30
C VAL A 55 4.34 2.58 7.59
N LEU A 56 4.47 1.83 8.68
CA LEU A 56 3.49 0.80 9.06
C LEU A 56 2.14 1.39 9.44
N ASP A 57 2.12 2.48 10.20
CA ASP A 57 0.91 3.21 10.58
C ASP A 57 0.15 3.71 9.33
N GLY A 58 0.88 4.26 8.34
CA GLY A 58 0.28 4.64 7.06
C GLY A 58 -0.26 3.47 6.21
N LEU A 59 0.05 2.21 6.55
CA LEU A 59 -0.44 1.01 5.85
C LEU A 59 -1.62 0.34 6.56
N VAL A 60 -1.81 0.60 7.86
CA VAL A 60 -2.82 -0.06 8.69
C VAL A 60 -3.57 0.98 9.48
N ASP A 61 -4.84 1.19 9.15
CA ASP A 61 -5.74 2.02 9.94
C ASP A 61 -6.79 1.13 10.64
N SER A 62 -7.18 0.03 10.00
CA SER A 62 -8.27 -0.85 10.42
C SER A 62 -7.91 -2.34 10.34
N ALA A 63 -8.75 -3.18 10.96
CA ALA A 63 -8.66 -4.64 10.82
C ALA A 63 -8.71 -5.13 9.36
N LYS A 64 -9.39 -4.41 8.46
CA LYS A 64 -9.45 -4.77 7.04
C LYS A 64 -8.10 -4.63 6.35
N ASP A 65 -7.31 -3.63 6.76
CA ASP A 65 -5.97 -3.43 6.23
C ASP A 65 -5.04 -4.54 6.69
N VAL A 66 -5.15 -4.93 7.96
CA VAL A 66 -4.46 -6.12 8.51
C VAL A 66 -4.82 -7.38 7.72
N GLU A 67 -6.10 -7.64 7.48
CA GLU A 67 -6.55 -8.79 6.69
C GLU A 67 -5.96 -8.80 5.27
N LEU A 68 -5.93 -7.64 4.62
CA LEU A 68 -5.35 -7.48 3.29
C LEU A 68 -3.84 -7.78 3.29
N LEU A 69 -3.11 -7.28 4.28
CA LEU A 69 -1.67 -7.52 4.43
C LEU A 69 -1.37 -8.98 4.78
N VAL A 70 -2.20 -9.63 5.60
CA VAL A 70 -2.10 -11.06 5.92
C VAL A 70 -2.39 -11.91 4.69
N LYS A 71 -3.43 -11.60 3.93
CA LYS A 71 -3.76 -12.29 2.67
C LYS A 71 -2.66 -12.12 1.62
N SER A 72 -2.02 -10.96 1.59
CA SER A 72 -0.85 -10.67 0.75
C SER A 72 0.44 -11.29 1.30
N GLY A 73 0.38 -11.88 2.50
CA GLY A 73 1.45 -12.46 3.31
C GLY A 73 2.61 -11.52 3.61
N ILE A 74 2.34 -10.22 3.56
CA ILE A 74 3.22 -9.15 4.07
C ILE A 74 3.20 -9.20 5.61
N LEU A 75 2.05 -9.53 6.21
CA LEU A 75 1.89 -9.62 7.64
C LEU A 75 1.58 -11.06 8.10
N GLU A 76 2.20 -11.50 9.18
CA GLU A 76 1.82 -12.70 9.93
C GLU A 76 1.54 -12.27 11.38
N SER A 77 0.27 -12.22 11.75
CA SER A 77 -0.13 -11.92 13.14
C SER A 77 -0.34 -13.20 13.93
N LYS A 78 0.18 -13.24 15.15
CA LYS A 78 -0.15 -14.23 16.19
C LYS A 78 -0.95 -13.63 17.34
N LEU A 79 -1.58 -12.48 17.10
CA LEU A 79 -2.53 -11.86 18.02
C LEU A 79 -3.92 -12.53 17.86
N PRO A 80 -4.85 -12.30 18.81
CA PRO A 80 -6.15 -12.98 18.83
C PRO A 80 -6.97 -12.80 17.55
N ASP A 81 -6.95 -11.60 16.97
CA ASP A 81 -7.67 -11.25 15.75
C ASP A 81 -7.00 -10.06 15.02
N SER A 82 -7.59 -9.66 13.89
CA SER A 82 -7.12 -8.54 13.09
C SER A 82 -7.33 -7.19 13.75
N GLU A 83 -8.32 -7.06 14.64
CA GLU A 83 -8.60 -5.82 15.37
C GLU A 83 -7.47 -5.55 16.38
N ALA A 84 -7.13 -6.56 17.19
CA ALA A 84 -6.02 -6.50 18.13
C ALA A 84 -4.67 -6.21 17.42
N ALA A 85 -4.51 -6.69 16.19
CA ALA A 85 -3.33 -6.39 15.39
C ALA A 85 -3.32 -4.96 14.83
N ALA A 86 -4.47 -4.41 14.44
CA ALA A 86 -4.59 -3.02 14.03
C ALA A 86 -4.33 -2.09 15.21
N GLU A 87 -4.98 -2.34 16.35
CA GLU A 87 -4.76 -1.61 17.60
C GLU A 87 -3.29 -1.65 18.02
N PHE A 88 -2.65 -2.82 17.92
CA PHE A 88 -1.22 -2.96 18.18
C PHE A 88 -0.39 -2.00 17.32
N ILE A 89 -0.58 -2.00 15.99
CA ILE A 89 0.23 -1.21 15.06
C ILE A 89 0.00 0.29 15.33
N ASN A 90 -1.26 0.70 15.41
CA ASN A 90 -1.64 2.10 15.62
C ASN A 90 -1.15 2.60 17.00
N SER A 91 -1.07 1.72 18.00
CA SER A 91 -0.54 2.09 19.32
C SER A 91 0.99 2.29 19.36
N LEU A 92 1.72 1.89 18.32
CA LEU A 92 3.16 2.17 18.20
C LEU A 92 3.40 3.63 17.80
N ASP A 93 2.46 4.24 17.07
CA ASP A 93 2.58 5.63 16.60
C ASP A 93 2.45 6.66 17.74
N LEU A 94 1.74 6.32 18.83
CA LEU A 94 1.58 7.19 20.02
C LEU A 94 2.92 7.60 20.68
N GLY A 95 4.02 6.95 20.33
CA GLY A 95 5.38 7.28 20.77
C GLY A 95 6.28 7.82 19.67
N THR A 96 5.85 7.97 18.43
CA THR A 96 6.74 8.44 17.35
C THR A 96 6.88 9.96 17.43
N ILE A 97 8.13 10.42 17.33
CA ILE A 97 8.42 11.85 17.21
C ILE A 97 8.94 12.03 15.79
N LEU A 98 8.23 12.81 14.98
CA LEU A 98 8.74 13.30 13.70
C LEU A 98 9.87 14.28 14.00
N PHE A 99 11.07 13.74 14.22
CA PHE A 99 12.28 14.55 14.32
C PHE A 99 12.46 15.24 12.96
N GLY A 100 12.67 16.56 12.96
CA GLY A 100 12.90 17.36 11.74
C GLY A 100 14.21 17.04 11.00
N ARG A 101 14.79 15.86 11.19
CA ARG A 101 16.00 15.37 10.52
C ARG A 101 15.67 14.15 9.67
N LYS A 102 16.32 14.10 8.49
CA LYS A 102 16.32 13.07 7.44
C LYS A 102 15.51 11.79 7.74
N PHE A 103 14.28 11.75 7.26
CA PHE A 103 13.44 10.56 7.22
C PHE A 103 14.04 9.50 6.28
N TYR A 104 14.26 8.28 6.77
CA TYR A 104 14.94 7.20 6.06
C TYR A 104 14.24 6.82 4.75
N PHE A 105 12.90 6.81 4.74
CA PHE A 105 12.11 6.42 3.58
C PHE A 105 11.75 7.61 2.66
N THR A 106 12.45 8.75 2.76
CA THR A 106 12.16 9.94 1.91
C THR A 106 12.11 9.59 0.44
N GLY A 107 13.12 8.88 -0.08
CA GLY A 107 13.15 8.50 -1.50
C GLY A 107 12.07 7.49 -1.89
N LEU A 108 11.56 6.69 -0.94
CA LEU A 108 10.40 5.81 -1.18
C LEU A 108 9.12 6.65 -1.32
N CYS A 109 8.90 7.60 -0.40
CA CYS A 109 7.77 8.52 -0.44
C CYS A 109 7.77 9.38 -1.71
N GLU A 110 8.92 9.88 -2.14
CA GLU A 110 9.05 10.63 -3.39
C GLU A 110 8.62 9.78 -4.59
N LYS A 111 9.11 8.54 -4.71
CA LYS A 111 8.72 7.63 -5.79
C LYS A 111 7.23 7.31 -5.78
N LEU A 112 6.65 7.10 -4.59
CA LEU A 112 5.21 6.89 -4.44
C LEU A 112 4.45 8.12 -4.93
N ASN A 113 4.82 9.31 -4.44
CA ASN A 113 4.18 10.57 -4.81
C ASN A 113 4.29 10.84 -6.31
N ASP A 114 5.45 10.64 -6.93
CA ASP A 114 5.64 10.84 -8.37
C ASP A 114 4.79 9.87 -9.21
N TYR A 115 4.67 8.61 -8.79
CA TYR A 115 3.78 7.66 -9.44
C TYR A 115 2.31 8.07 -9.32
N TYR A 116 1.89 8.52 -8.14
CA TYR A 116 0.52 9.00 -7.94
C TYR A 116 0.25 10.33 -8.66
N ARG A 117 1.26 11.16 -8.97
CA ARG A 117 1.05 12.42 -9.72
C ARG A 117 0.63 12.20 -11.16
N VAL A 118 0.95 11.06 -11.77
CA VAL A 118 0.56 10.76 -13.15
C VAL A 118 -0.93 10.36 -13.18
N PRO A 119 -1.80 11.13 -13.88
CA PRO A 119 -3.24 10.86 -13.87
C PRO A 119 -3.59 9.46 -14.34
N TRP A 120 -2.90 8.96 -15.38
CA TRP A 120 -3.11 7.62 -15.93
C TRP A 120 -3.05 6.51 -14.87
N HIS A 121 -2.14 6.61 -13.89
CA HIS A 121 -2.03 5.63 -12.81
C HIS A 121 -3.24 5.68 -11.86
N LYS A 122 -3.77 6.88 -11.58
CA LYS A 122 -5.02 7.04 -10.82
C LYS A 122 -6.22 6.45 -11.57
N TRP A 123 -6.39 6.83 -12.85
CA TRP A 123 -7.47 6.30 -13.70
C TRP A 123 -7.43 4.77 -13.78
N LYS A 124 -6.25 4.19 -13.99
CA LYS A 124 -6.06 2.74 -14.02
C LYS A 124 -6.41 2.08 -12.68
N ALA A 125 -6.06 2.70 -11.56
CA ALA A 125 -6.39 2.18 -10.23
C ALA A 125 -7.90 2.21 -9.96
N SER A 126 -8.56 3.34 -10.22
CA SER A 126 -10.03 3.47 -10.10
C SER A 126 -10.76 2.50 -11.03
N LEU A 127 -10.33 2.38 -12.29
CA LEU A 127 -10.89 1.40 -13.22
C LEU A 127 -10.78 -0.03 -12.68
N LYS A 128 -9.64 -0.38 -12.09
CA LYS A 128 -9.44 -1.70 -11.48
C LYS A 128 -10.35 -1.91 -10.26
N GLN A 129 -10.42 -0.92 -9.38
CA GLN A 129 -11.16 -1.01 -8.13
C GLN A 129 -12.67 -1.02 -8.32
N ASP A 130 -13.20 -0.19 -9.21
CA ASP A 130 -14.65 0.02 -9.34
C ASP A 130 -15.29 -0.96 -10.34
N TYR A 131 -14.55 -1.35 -11.39
CA TYR A 131 -15.12 -2.13 -12.49
C TYR A 131 -14.71 -3.60 -12.50
N PHE A 132 -13.50 -3.93 -12.03
CA PHE A 132 -13.08 -5.33 -11.93
C PHE A 132 -13.39 -5.96 -10.56
N SER A 133 -13.93 -5.18 -9.61
CA SER A 133 -14.51 -5.70 -8.38
C SER A 133 -15.90 -6.31 -8.60
N SER A 134 -16.64 -5.84 -9.61
CA SER A 134 -17.95 -6.37 -10.01
C SER A 134 -17.87 -6.97 -11.42
N PRO A 135 -18.01 -8.30 -11.58
CA PRO A 135 -17.98 -8.96 -12.88
C PRO A 135 -18.94 -8.35 -13.92
N TRP A 136 -20.09 -7.87 -13.46
CA TRP A 136 -21.11 -7.23 -14.28
C TRP A 136 -20.70 -5.86 -14.81
N ALA A 137 -19.99 -5.07 -14.00
CA ALA A 137 -19.50 -3.76 -14.41
C ALA A 137 -18.44 -3.90 -15.51
N GLY A 138 -17.53 -4.87 -15.37
CA GLY A 138 -16.56 -5.20 -16.41
C GLY A 138 -17.21 -5.64 -17.73
N LEU A 139 -18.22 -6.51 -17.66
CA LEU A 139 -18.94 -6.96 -18.86
C LEU A 139 -19.67 -5.81 -19.56
N SER A 140 -20.28 -4.91 -18.80
CA SER A 140 -20.99 -3.74 -19.34
C SER A 140 -20.07 -2.81 -20.15
N ILE A 141 -18.84 -2.58 -19.67
CA ILE A 141 -17.84 -1.79 -20.42
C ILE A 141 -17.47 -2.47 -21.73
N ILE A 142 -17.25 -3.78 -21.73
CA ILE A 142 -16.86 -4.50 -22.95
C ILE A 142 -17.95 -4.36 -24.01
N VAL A 143 -19.22 -4.54 -23.62
CA VAL A 143 -20.36 -4.36 -24.52
C VAL A 143 -20.42 -2.92 -25.04
N ALA A 144 -20.28 -1.92 -24.16
CA ALA A 144 -20.28 -0.52 -24.55
C ALA A 144 -19.13 -0.19 -25.53
N ALA A 145 -17.92 -0.72 -25.31
CA ALA A 145 -16.78 -0.53 -26.18
C ALA A 145 -16.99 -1.15 -27.57
N ILE A 146 -17.55 -2.36 -27.62
CA ILE A 146 -17.92 -3.02 -28.89
C ILE A 146 -18.95 -2.18 -29.64
N LEU A 147 -19.98 -1.68 -28.95
CA LEU A 147 -21.00 -0.82 -29.55
C LEU A 147 -20.42 0.46 -30.12
N VAL A 148 -19.52 1.13 -29.40
CA VAL A 148 -18.83 2.35 -29.88
C VAL A 148 -17.96 2.07 -31.11
N MET A 149 -17.27 0.94 -31.14
CA MET A 149 -16.46 0.55 -32.31
C MET A 149 -17.35 0.27 -33.52
N LEU A 150 -18.47 -0.44 -33.32
CA LEU A 150 -19.43 -0.72 -34.38
C LEU A 150 -20.06 0.56 -34.93
N THR A 151 -20.50 1.49 -34.06
CA THR A 151 -21.08 2.77 -34.51
C THR A 151 -20.06 3.65 -35.22
N PHE A 152 -18.80 3.65 -34.79
CA PHE A 152 -17.73 4.36 -35.49
C PHE A 152 -17.52 3.79 -36.90
N ILE A 153 -17.39 2.46 -37.03
CA ILE A 153 -17.26 1.79 -38.34
C ILE A 153 -18.46 2.11 -39.24
N GLN A 154 -19.68 2.00 -38.69
CA GLN A 154 -20.90 2.32 -39.42
C GLN A 154 -20.91 3.77 -39.92
N THR A 155 -20.52 4.73 -39.08
CA THR A 155 -20.47 6.16 -39.43
C THR A 155 -19.46 6.42 -40.54
N VAL A 156 -18.27 5.81 -40.48
CA VAL A 156 -17.26 5.93 -41.53
C VAL A 156 -17.75 5.31 -42.85
N CYS A 157 -18.31 4.09 -42.81
CA CYS A 157 -18.86 3.45 -44.00
C CYS A 157 -20.00 4.26 -44.62
N SER A 158 -20.88 4.86 -43.82
CA SER A 158 -21.97 5.72 -44.30
C SER A 158 -21.48 7.02 -44.96
N LEU A 159 -20.34 7.57 -44.52
CA LEU A 159 -19.73 8.76 -45.14
C LEU A 159 -18.98 8.44 -46.44
N MET A 160 -18.47 7.22 -46.59
CA MET A 160 -17.76 6.76 -47.80
C MET A 160 -18.69 6.14 -48.85
N ALA A 161 -19.96 5.91 -48.51
CA ALA A 161 -20.97 5.45 -49.47
C ALA A 161 -21.37 6.62 -50.41
N PRO A 162 -21.23 6.46 -51.73
CA PRO A 162 -21.54 7.51 -52.72
C PRO A 162 -23.04 7.80 -52.87
#